data_AF-A0A3C1BLJ3-F1
#
_entry.id   AF-A0A3C1BLJ3-F1
#
_cell.length_a   1.000
_cell.length_b   1.000
_cell.length_c   1.000
_cell.angle_alpha   90.00
_cell.angle_beta   90.00
_cell.angle_gamma   90.00
#
_symmetry.space_group_name_H-M   'P 1'
#
loop_
_entity.id
_entity.type
_entity.pdbx_description
1 polymer ?
#
loop_
_entity_poly.entity_id
_entity_poly.type
_entity_poly.pdbx_seq_one_letter_code
_entity_poly.pdbx_strand_id
1 'polypeptide(L)'
;GAITDFFDGYLARKFDALSDFGRMFDPIADKLMVLICLVMLISADIITLAHLPAVLIIIAREILVSGLREFLNGRDITLPVSTLAKYKTSLQMIALGCLLAGPTGDALLPGVLTLGFVMLWLSALLTVMTGYDYLRASLRHLRSQN
;
A
#
# COMPACT_ATOMS: atom_id res chain seq x y z
N GLY A 1 -1.23 46.12 -1.35
CA GLY A 1 -2.21 45.84 -2.43
C GLY A 1 -1.52 45.05 -3.50
N ALA A 2 -1.11 45.68 -4.60
CA ALA A 2 -0.65 44.97 -5.80
C ALA A 2 0.65 44.12 -5.66
N ILE A 3 1.60 44.51 -4.80
CA ILE A 3 2.84 43.72 -4.59
C ILE A 3 2.56 42.45 -3.78
N THR A 4 1.62 42.51 -2.84
CA THR A 4 1.17 41.36 -2.04
C THR A 4 0.38 40.38 -2.91
N ASP A 5 -0.52 40.86 -3.77
CA ASP A 5 -1.30 40.02 -4.67
C ASP A 5 -0.42 39.28 -5.69
N PHE A 6 0.66 39.90 -6.17
CA PHE A 6 1.64 39.23 -7.03
C PHE A 6 2.42 38.14 -6.29
N PHE A 7 2.78 38.38 -5.02
CA PHE A 7 3.49 37.41 -4.20
C PHE A 7 2.58 36.23 -3.80
N ASP A 8 1.33 36.51 -3.45
CA ASP A 8 0.32 35.48 -3.17
C ASP A 8 -0.02 34.68 -4.43
N GLY A 9 -0.12 35.31 -5.60
CA GLY A 9 -0.32 34.61 -6.87
C GLY A 9 0.92 33.82 -7.36
N TYR A 10 2.13 34.21 -6.99
CA TYR A 10 3.37 33.47 -7.26
C TYR A 10 3.53 32.28 -6.31
N LEU A 11 3.29 32.50 -5.01
CA LEU A 11 3.26 31.44 -4.00
C LEU A 11 2.14 30.44 -4.31
N ALA A 12 0.92 30.90 -4.62
CA ALA A 12 -0.19 30.03 -4.97
C ALA A 12 0.15 29.13 -6.16
N ARG A 13 0.75 29.66 -7.24
CA ARG A 13 1.19 28.83 -8.38
C ARG A 13 2.30 27.85 -8.05
N LYS A 14 3.23 28.22 -7.15
CA LYS A 14 4.28 27.32 -6.67
C LYS A 14 3.72 26.22 -5.76
N PHE A 15 2.74 26.56 -4.93
CA PHE A 15 1.99 25.62 -4.08
C PHE A 15 1.07 24.70 -4.89
N ASP A 16 0.50 25.18 -6.00
CA ASP A 16 -0.33 24.38 -6.91
C ASP A 16 0.52 23.38 -7.72
N ALA A 17 1.72 23.80 -8.16
CA ALA A 17 2.71 22.90 -8.74
C ALA A 17 3.30 21.89 -7.72
N LEU A 18 3.48 22.32 -6.46
CA LEU A 18 3.78 21.42 -5.34
C LEU A 18 2.61 20.47 -5.04
N SER A 19 1.37 20.85 -5.33
CA SER A 19 0.17 20.01 -5.20
C SER A 19 0.07 18.96 -6.31
N ASP A 20 0.46 19.27 -7.54
CA ASP A 20 0.55 18.26 -8.62
C ASP A 20 1.65 17.23 -8.34
N PHE A 21 2.83 17.71 -7.92
CA PHE A 21 3.93 16.83 -7.51
C PHE A 21 3.55 16.03 -6.25
N GLY A 22 2.97 16.69 -5.24
CA GLY A 22 2.48 16.05 -4.02
C GLY A 22 1.45 14.95 -4.30
N ARG A 23 0.50 15.20 -5.22
CA ARG A 23 -0.48 14.19 -5.66
C ARG A 23 0.14 12.95 -6.30
N MET A 24 1.27 13.10 -6.99
CA MET A 24 2.02 11.96 -7.54
C MET A 24 2.77 11.19 -6.45
N PHE A 25 3.31 11.89 -5.44
CA PHE A 25 4.09 11.28 -4.36
C PHE A 25 3.23 10.63 -3.28
N ASP A 26 2.02 11.12 -3.01
CA ASP A 26 1.11 10.57 -1.99
C ASP A 26 0.93 9.04 -2.11
N PRO A 27 0.57 8.47 -3.28
CA PRO A 27 0.41 7.02 -3.42
C PRO A 27 1.72 6.22 -3.33
N ILE A 28 2.87 6.88 -3.50
CA ILE A 28 4.19 6.27 -3.38
C ILE A 28 4.57 6.22 -1.90
N ALA A 29 4.42 7.35 -1.19
CA ALA A 29 4.67 7.47 0.24
C ALA A 29 3.84 6.46 1.04
N ASP A 30 2.56 6.28 0.69
CA ASP A 30 1.65 5.38 1.38
C ASP A 30 2.12 3.90 1.29
N LYS A 31 2.64 3.48 0.13
CA LYS A 31 3.23 2.14 -0.04
C LYS A 31 4.56 2.00 0.66
N LEU A 32 5.41 3.01 0.57
CA LEU A 32 6.72 3.00 1.25
C LEU A 32 6.55 2.91 2.76
N MET A 33 5.57 3.63 3.33
CA MET A 33 5.23 3.55 4.75
C MET A 33 4.96 2.10 5.16
N VAL A 34 4.09 1.41 4.43
CA VAL A 34 3.74 0.01 4.68
C VAL A 34 4.97 -0.91 4.60
N LEU A 35 5.79 -0.78 3.55
CA LEU A 35 7.01 -1.57 3.38
C LEU A 35 7.98 -1.34 4.54
N ILE A 36 8.21 -0.09 4.91
CA ILE A 36 9.12 0.29 5.99
C ILE A 36 8.60 -0.25 7.32
N CYS A 37 7.31 -0.14 7.61
CA CYS A 37 6.71 -0.71 8.83
C CYS A 37 6.94 -2.23 8.90
N LEU A 38 6.72 -2.96 7.82
CA LEU A 38 6.96 -4.42 7.79
C LEU A 38 8.43 -4.77 8.02
N VAL A 39 9.35 -4.02 7.42
CA VAL A 39 10.81 -4.22 7.61
C VAL A 39 11.22 -3.89 9.05
N MET A 40 10.70 -2.81 9.63
CA MET A 40 10.96 -2.44 11.02
C MET A 40 10.45 -3.51 11.99
N LEU A 41 9.26 -4.07 11.74
CA LEU A 41 8.69 -5.15 12.56
C LEU A 41 9.51 -6.46 12.48
N ILE A 42 10.13 -6.74 11.34
CA ILE A 42 11.12 -7.82 11.22
C ILE A 42 12.37 -7.48 12.03
N SER A 43 12.90 -6.26 11.89
CA SER A 43 14.11 -5.82 12.60
C SER A 43 13.92 -5.75 14.12
N ALA A 44 12.69 -5.59 14.60
CA ALA A 44 12.34 -5.57 16.02
C ALA A 44 12.02 -6.97 16.59
N ASP A 45 12.26 -8.05 15.83
CA ASP A 45 11.97 -9.44 16.20
C ASP A 45 10.48 -9.72 16.53
N ILE A 46 9.57 -8.81 16.16
CA ILE A 46 8.13 -9.02 16.31
C ILE A 46 7.64 -10.01 15.25
N ILE A 47 8.07 -9.82 13.99
CA ILE A 47 7.74 -10.75 12.91
C ILE A 47 8.80 -11.85 12.89
N THR A 48 8.42 -13.03 13.38
CA THR A 48 9.27 -14.21 13.37
C THR A 48 9.31 -14.90 11.99
N LEU A 49 10.23 -15.87 11.83
CA LEU A 49 10.36 -16.71 10.64
C LEU A 49 9.03 -17.34 10.17
N ALA A 50 8.12 -17.65 11.10
CA ALA A 50 6.82 -18.23 10.76
C ALA A 50 5.91 -17.26 9.99
N HIS A 51 6.05 -15.94 10.22
CA HIS A 51 5.23 -14.90 9.59
C HIS A 51 5.91 -14.24 8.39
N LEU A 52 7.21 -14.48 8.20
CA LEU A 52 7.99 -13.94 7.10
C LEU A 52 7.38 -14.22 5.70
N PRO A 53 6.84 -15.42 5.40
CA PRO A 53 6.21 -15.66 4.11
C PRO A 53 5.02 -14.73 3.82
N ALA A 54 4.21 -14.41 4.83
CA ALA A 54 3.07 -13.50 4.67
C ALA A 54 3.54 -12.07 4.32
N VAL A 55 4.61 -11.61 4.97
CA VAL A 55 5.23 -10.30 4.67
C VAL A 55 5.78 -10.26 3.25
N LEU A 56 6.53 -11.28 2.85
CA LEU A 56 7.12 -11.34 1.51
C LEU A 56 6.06 -11.34 0.40
N ILE A 57 4.96 -12.06 0.60
CA ILE A 57 3.80 -12.05 -0.31
C ILE A 57 3.23 -10.64 -0.46
N ILE A 58 3.06 -9.93 0.65
CA ILE A 58 2.53 -8.56 0.67
C ILE A 58 3.44 -7.61 -0.10
N ILE A 59 4.74 -7.60 0.23
CA ILE A 59 5.74 -6.73 -0.40
C ILE A 59 5.85 -7.02 -1.91
N ALA A 60 6.02 -8.29 -2.28
CA ALA A 60 6.17 -8.68 -3.68
C ALA A 60 4.97 -8.24 -4.51
N ARG A 61 3.75 -8.43 -4.00
CA ARG A 61 2.54 -8.02 -4.72
C ARG A 61 2.41 -6.50 -4.78
N GLU A 62 2.75 -5.76 -3.72
CA GLU A 62 2.68 -4.31 -3.74
C GLU A 62 3.57 -3.70 -4.82
N ILE A 63 4.78 -4.25 -5.01
CA ILE A 63 5.67 -3.84 -6.09
C ILE A 63 5.13 -4.29 -7.46
N LEU A 64 4.78 -5.57 -7.62
CA LEU A 64 4.31 -6.14 -8.90
C LEU A 64 3.05 -5.46 -9.44
N VAL A 65 2.00 -5.34 -8.62
CA VAL A 65 0.73 -4.74 -9.05
C VAL A 65 0.90 -3.24 -9.30
N SER A 66 1.75 -2.56 -8.54
CA SER A 66 2.06 -1.15 -8.79
C SER A 66 2.78 -0.95 -10.13
N GLY A 67 3.83 -1.73 -10.39
CA GLY A 67 4.57 -1.65 -11.64
C GLY A 67 3.72 -2.02 -12.85
N LEU A 68 2.89 -3.07 -12.72
CA LEU A 68 1.97 -3.46 -13.79
C LEU A 68 0.89 -2.40 -14.04
N ARG A 69 0.35 -1.78 -12.98
CA ARG A 69 -0.62 -0.69 -13.12
C ARG A 69 -0.02 0.51 -13.85
N GLU A 70 1.21 0.88 -13.49
CA GLU A 70 1.92 1.98 -14.14
C GLU A 70 2.16 1.69 -15.64
N PHE A 71 2.60 0.47 -15.95
CA PHE A 71 2.79 0.01 -17.32
C PHE A 71 1.50 0.05 -18.15
N LEU A 72 0.36 -0.33 -17.57
CA LEU A 72 -0.93 -0.35 -18.25
C LEU A 72 -1.55 1.05 -18.40
N ASN A 73 -1.36 1.94 -17.41
CA ASN A 73 -1.78 3.33 -17.49
C ASN A 73 -1.10 4.05 -18.67
N GLY A 74 0.15 3.73 -18.97
CA GLY A 74 0.85 4.22 -20.17
C GLY A 74 0.24 3.76 -21.51
N ARG A 75 -0.78 2.89 -21.49
CA ARG A 75 -1.50 2.37 -22.68
C ARG A 75 -3.01 2.67 -22.63
N ASP A 76 -3.45 3.60 -21.78
CA ASP A 76 -4.86 3.95 -21.55
C ASP A 76 -5.75 2.77 -21.10
N ILE A 77 -5.17 1.72 -20.51
CA ILE A 77 -5.93 0.58 -19.99
C ILE A 77 -6.17 0.77 -18.49
N THR A 78 -7.41 1.07 -18.12
CA THR A 78 -7.82 1.16 -16.71
C THR A 78 -8.44 -0.16 -16.25
N LEU A 79 -7.81 -0.81 -15.27
CA LEU A 79 -8.36 -2.03 -14.65
C LEU A 79 -9.22 -1.67 -13.44
N PRO A 80 -10.47 -2.16 -13.35
CA PRO A 80 -11.33 -1.89 -12.21
C PRO A 80 -10.78 -2.51 -10.93
N VAL A 81 -10.83 -1.75 -9.82
CA VAL A 81 -10.39 -2.21 -8.51
C VAL A 81 -11.44 -3.17 -7.93
N SER A 82 -11.04 -4.40 -7.60
CA SER A 82 -11.94 -5.38 -6.98
C SER A 82 -12.26 -5.01 -5.53
N THR A 83 -13.48 -5.32 -5.06
CA THR A 83 -13.88 -5.10 -3.66
C THR A 83 -12.96 -5.85 -2.68
N LEU A 84 -12.44 -7.01 -3.08
CA LEU A 84 -11.44 -7.78 -2.34
C LEU A 84 -10.16 -6.97 -2.07
N ALA A 85 -9.76 -6.10 -3.00
CA ALA A 85 -8.60 -5.23 -2.81
C ALA A 85 -8.84 -4.16 -1.74
N LYS A 86 -10.08 -3.70 -1.53
CA LYS A 86 -10.44 -2.76 -0.46
C LYS A 86 -10.37 -3.43 0.92
N TYR A 87 -10.87 -4.65 1.04
CA TYR A 87 -10.78 -5.40 2.29
C TYR A 87 -9.33 -5.73 2.66
N LYS A 88 -8.49 -6.07 1.66
CA LYS A 88 -7.07 -6.31 1.87
C LYS A 88 -6.39 -5.13 2.59
N THR A 89 -6.58 -3.91 2.10
CA THR A 89 -5.92 -2.72 2.68
C THR A 89 -6.39 -2.46 4.11
N SER A 90 -7.68 -2.60 4.39
CA SER A 90 -8.20 -2.46 5.76
C SER A 90 -7.58 -3.47 6.72
N LEU A 91 -7.53 -4.74 6.34
CA LEU A 91 -6.92 -5.80 7.17
C LEU A 91 -5.43 -5.55 7.39
N GLN A 92 -4.73 -5.07 6.37
CA GLN A 92 -3.31 -4.76 6.46
C GLN A 92 -3.02 -3.61 7.41
N MET A 93 -3.81 -2.53 7.35
CA MET A 93 -3.64 -1.39 8.26
C MET A 93 -3.95 -1.77 9.71
N ILE A 94 -4.97 -2.60 9.93
CA ILE A 94 -5.28 -3.15 11.27
C ILE A 94 -4.11 -4.03 11.76
N ALA A 95 -3.61 -4.92 10.90
CA ALA A 95 -2.47 -5.77 11.22
C ALA A 95 -1.25 -4.95 11.64
N LEU A 96 -0.88 -3.94 10.85
CA LEU A 96 0.24 -3.05 11.16
C LEU A 96 0.03 -2.29 12.46
N GLY A 97 -1.17 -1.73 12.70
CA GLY A 97 -1.47 -1.04 13.95
C GLY A 97 -1.30 -1.94 15.19
N CYS A 98 -1.81 -3.17 15.11
CA CYS A 98 -1.66 -4.16 16.18
C CYS A 98 -0.20 -4.59 16.39
N LEU A 99 0.54 -4.86 15.31
CA LEU A 99 1.92 -5.34 15.39
C LEU A 99 2.89 -4.24 15.84
N LEU A 100 2.68 -2.99 15.42
CA LEU A 100 3.49 -1.84 15.85
C LEU A 100 3.29 -1.51 17.32
N ALA A 101 2.12 -1.83 17.90
CA ALA A 101 1.90 -1.69 19.34
C ALA A 101 2.84 -2.62 20.15
N GLY A 102 3.28 -3.73 19.54
CA GLY A 102 4.30 -4.61 20.09
C GLY A 102 3.91 -5.25 21.43
N PRO A 103 4.91 -5.71 22.21
CA PRO A 103 4.68 -6.31 23.53
C PRO A 103 3.96 -5.37 24.51
N THR A 104 4.22 -4.05 24.42
CA THR A 104 3.57 -3.04 25.24
C THR A 104 2.06 -2.95 24.94
N GLY A 105 1.68 -3.04 23.67
CA GLY A 105 0.29 -3.10 23.25
C GLY A 105 -0.42 -4.36 23.73
N ASP A 106 0.26 -5.51 23.66
CA ASP A 106 -0.28 -6.78 24.15
C ASP A 106 -0.45 -6.79 25.68
N ALA A 107 0.44 -6.10 26.40
CA ALA A 107 0.31 -5.91 27.85
C ALA A 107 -0.91 -5.04 28.23
N LEU A 108 -1.28 -4.06 27.39
CA LEU A 108 -2.45 -3.19 27.63
C LEU A 108 -3.77 -3.88 27.24
N LEU A 109 -3.77 -4.57 26.10
CA LEU A 109 -4.92 -5.29 25.54
C LEU A 109 -4.44 -6.70 25.16
N PRO A 110 -4.65 -7.70 26.04
CA PRO A 110 -4.21 -9.07 25.78
C PRO A 110 -4.76 -9.62 24.46
N GLY A 111 -3.87 -10.09 23.58
CA GLY A 111 -4.22 -10.67 22.30
C GLY A 111 -4.12 -9.71 21.11
N VAL A 112 -3.68 -8.46 21.31
CA VAL A 112 -3.43 -7.49 20.22
C VAL A 112 -2.41 -8.05 19.23
N LEU A 113 -1.32 -8.67 19.69
CA LEU A 113 -0.33 -9.27 18.78
C LEU A 113 -0.92 -10.43 17.99
N THR A 114 -1.70 -11.29 18.65
CA THR A 114 -2.36 -12.44 18.00
C THR A 114 -3.32 -11.95 16.91
N LEU A 115 -4.12 -10.93 17.21
CA LEU A 115 -5.00 -10.29 16.24
C LEU A 115 -4.19 -9.73 15.07
N GLY A 116 -3.08 -9.05 15.35
CA GLY A 116 -2.17 -8.50 14.33
C GLY A 116 -1.67 -9.58 13.36
N PHE A 117 -1.21 -10.73 13.87
CA PHE A 117 -0.75 -11.83 13.03
C PHE A 117 -1.87 -12.50 12.24
N VAL A 118 -3.06 -12.67 12.83
CA VAL A 118 -4.23 -13.19 12.11
C VAL A 118 -4.60 -12.28 10.95
N MET A 119 -4.65 -10.97 11.20
CA MET A 119 -4.98 -9.97 10.17
C MET A 119 -3.89 -9.89 9.10
N LEU A 120 -2.61 -10.06 9.45
CA LEU A 120 -1.49 -10.14 8.51
C LEU A 120 -1.66 -11.32 7.55
N TRP A 121 -1.97 -12.51 8.07
CA TRP A 121 -2.17 -13.71 7.26
C TRP A 121 -3.43 -13.62 6.38
N LEU A 122 -4.53 -13.07 6.90
CA LEU A 122 -5.73 -12.82 6.10
C LEU A 122 -5.44 -11.82 4.97
N SER A 123 -4.69 -10.75 5.26
CA SER A 123 -4.24 -9.79 4.25
C SER A 123 -3.35 -10.45 3.20
N ALA A 124 -2.41 -11.31 3.59
CA ALA A 124 -1.56 -12.05 2.67
C ALA A 124 -2.38 -12.98 1.75
N LEU A 125 -3.39 -13.67 2.28
CA LEU A 125 -4.28 -14.52 1.48
C LEU A 125 -5.05 -13.71 0.43
N LEU A 126 -5.68 -12.61 0.85
CA LEU A 126 -6.36 -11.70 -0.08
C LEU A 126 -5.40 -11.05 -1.08
N THR A 127 -4.15 -10.84 -0.67
CA THR A 127 -3.11 -10.31 -1.54
C THR A 127 -2.82 -11.26 -2.71
N VAL A 128 -2.72 -12.56 -2.44
CA VAL A 128 -2.53 -13.58 -3.49
C VAL A 128 -3.74 -13.62 -4.44
N MET A 129 -4.95 -13.68 -3.88
CA MET A 129 -6.19 -13.74 -4.69
C MET A 129 -6.32 -12.51 -5.60
N THR A 130 -6.19 -11.32 -5.03
CA THR A 130 -6.29 -10.07 -5.80
C THR A 130 -5.14 -9.89 -6.78
N GLY A 131 -3.94 -10.39 -6.46
CA GLY A 131 -2.79 -10.39 -7.37
C GLY A 131 -3.03 -11.26 -8.59
N TYR A 132 -3.58 -12.46 -8.39
CA TYR A 132 -3.96 -13.37 -9.48
C TYR A 132 -5.04 -12.77 -10.38
N ASP A 133 -6.10 -12.21 -9.80
CA ASP A 133 -7.18 -11.58 -10.56
C ASP A 133 -6.66 -10.43 -11.42
N TYR A 134 -5.77 -9.61 -10.86
CA TYR A 134 -5.17 -8.48 -11.55
C TYR A 134 -4.28 -8.93 -12.71
N LEU A 135 -3.41 -9.93 -12.49
CA LEU A 135 -2.55 -10.48 -13.52
C LEU A 135 -3.35 -11.15 -14.65
N ARG A 136 -4.42 -11.88 -14.30
CA ARG A 136 -5.30 -12.50 -15.30
C ARG A 136 -6.07 -11.44 -16.10
N ALA A 137 -6.51 -10.36 -15.45
CA ALA A 137 -7.17 -9.25 -16.12
C ALA A 137 -6.21 -8.52 -17.08
N SER A 138 -4.98 -8.24 -16.65
CA SER A 138 -3.99 -7.58 -17.51
C SER A 138 -3.60 -8.42 -18.73
N LEU A 139 -3.35 -9.73 -18.55
CA LEU A 139 -2.99 -10.64 -19.63
C LEU A 139 -4.10 -10.79 -20.67
N ARG A 140 -5.37 -10.77 -20.25
CA ARG A 140 -6.52 -10.81 -21.19
C ARG A 140 -6.56 -9.58 -22.09
N HIS A 141 -6.36 -8.38 -21.53
CA HIS A 141 -6.37 -7.14 -22.30
C HIS A 141 -5.16 -7.02 -23.24
N LEU A 142 -3.99 -7.49 -22.81
CA LEU A 142 -2.80 -7.51 -23.67
C LEU A 142 -2.97 -8.46 -24.86
N ARG A 143 -3.66 -9.59 -24.68
CA ARG A 143 -3.96 -10.53 -25.76
C ARG A 143 -5.05 -10.07 -26.73
N SER A 144 -5.95 -9.19 -26.32
CA SER A 144 -7.00 -8.66 -27.21
C SER A 144 -6.53 -7.50 -28.11
N GLN A 145 -5.32 -6.96 -27.86
CA GLN A 145 -4.72 -5.90 -28.69
C GLN A 145 -3.64 -6.40 -29.67
N ASN A 146 -3.31 -7.69 -29.64
CA ASN A 146 -2.48 -8.38 -30.63
C ASN A 146 -3.36 -9.16 -31.61
#